data_AF-A0A523U306-F1
#
_entry.id   AF-A0A523U306-F1
#
_cell.length_a   1.000
_cell.length_b   1.000
_cell.length_c   1.000
_cell.angle_alpha   90.00
_cell.angle_beta   90.00
_cell.angle_gamma   90.00
#
_symmetry.space_group_name_H-M   'P 1'
#
loop_
_entity.id
_entity.type
_entity.pdbx_description
1 polymer ?
#
loop_
_entity_poly.entity_id
_entity_poly.type
_entity_poly.pdbx_seq_one_letter_code
_entity_poly.pdbx_strand_id
1 'polypeptide(L)'
;MKLGILVVLVFSAVIAGCLAWKPIKITWYGHKLESGQPRERLAVILKLLAMGEDGKEVVNKYMIGRTENWVKEKLGWQEDGLPVVTSNIDRLLRNMRGGPVDLEDEITADEMLAITRELPQKVTWHYKKFGVLFEKGKVIEARLMDEEELELLELHQDVRDIVNALESPKRVITPPRMRKAKKQKNLDSGLLPNDNNK
;
A
#
# COMPACT_ATOMS: atom_id res chain seq x y z
N MET A 1 52.72 -8.99 27.80
CA MET A 1 52.16 -8.06 26.77
C MET A 1 51.67 -8.72 25.48
N LYS A 2 51.83 -10.04 25.25
CA LYS A 2 51.38 -10.69 24.00
C LYS A 2 49.85 -10.87 23.89
N LEU A 3 49.14 -10.97 25.02
CA LEU A 3 47.70 -11.22 25.04
C LEU A 3 46.89 -10.01 24.52
N GLY A 4 47.29 -8.79 24.89
CA GLY A 4 46.56 -7.58 24.49
C GLY A 4 46.54 -7.36 22.97
N ILE A 5 47.65 -7.61 22.29
CA ILE A 5 47.74 -7.41 20.84
C ILE A 5 46.85 -8.40 20.07
N LEU A 6 46.72 -9.63 20.56
CA LEU A 6 45.87 -10.64 19.95
C LEU A 6 44.39 -10.28 20.08
N VAL A 7 43.97 -9.76 21.23
CA VAL A 7 42.58 -9.30 21.43
C VAL A 7 42.25 -8.16 20.47
N VAL A 8 43.14 -7.16 20.34
CA VAL A 8 42.92 -6.03 19.43
C VAL A 8 42.81 -6.49 17.97
N LEU A 9 43.67 -7.43 17.54
CA LEU A 9 43.61 -7.98 16.18
C LEU A 9 42.30 -8.72 15.89
N VAL A 10 41.85 -9.57 16.83
CA VAL A 10 40.59 -10.31 16.66
C VAL A 10 39.40 -9.37 16.61
N PHE A 11 39.33 -8.38 17.52
CA PHE A 11 38.25 -7.39 17.50
C PHE A 11 38.24 -6.57 16.20
N SER A 12 39.41 -6.15 15.73
CA SER A 12 39.53 -5.45 14.45
C SER A 12 39.03 -6.29 13.28
N ALA A 13 39.37 -7.58 13.24
CA ALA A 13 38.91 -8.49 12.19
C ALA A 13 37.40 -8.70 12.22
N VAL A 14 36.80 -8.82 13.41
CA VAL A 14 35.34 -8.95 13.58
C VAL A 14 34.62 -7.68 13.10
N ILE A 15 35.09 -6.50 13.52
CA ILE A 15 34.49 -5.22 13.08
C ILE A 15 34.59 -5.07 11.56
N ALA A 16 35.77 -5.35 10.98
CA ALA A 16 35.96 -5.32 9.54
C ALA A 16 35.02 -6.29 8.80
N GLY A 17 34.85 -7.52 9.32
CA GLY A 17 33.91 -8.50 8.79
C GLY A 17 32.46 -8.03 8.86
N CYS A 18 32.04 -7.42 9.98
CA CYS A 18 30.70 -6.85 10.12
C CYS A 18 30.45 -5.71 9.13
N LEU A 19 31.45 -4.84 8.91
CA LEU A 19 31.37 -3.76 7.92
C LEU A 19 31.30 -4.29 6.48
N ALA A 20 32.06 -5.34 6.16
CA ALA A 20 32.04 -5.97 4.83
C ALA A 20 30.74 -6.72 4.54
N TRP A 21 30.02 -7.20 5.56
CA TRP A 21 28.78 -7.95 5.38
C TRP A 21 27.61 -7.10 4.86
N LYS A 22 27.58 -5.82 5.25
CA LYS A 22 26.52 -4.87 4.83
C LYS A 22 26.50 -4.65 3.30
N PRO A 23 27.60 -4.26 2.62
CA PRO A 23 27.58 -4.06 1.17
C PRO A 23 27.30 -5.36 0.40
N ILE A 24 27.77 -6.52 0.88
CA ILE A 24 27.47 -7.83 0.26
C ILE A 24 25.96 -8.13 0.29
N LYS A 25 25.29 -7.84 1.41
CA LYS A 25 23.83 -8.00 1.49
C LYS A 25 23.12 -7.07 0.51
N ILE A 26 23.53 -5.81 0.41
CA ILE A 26 22.89 -4.83 -0.46
C ILE A 26 23.00 -5.26 -1.93
N THR A 27 24.19 -5.71 -2.38
CA THR A 27 24.36 -6.20 -3.76
C THR A 27 23.56 -7.47 -4.03
N TRP A 28 23.53 -8.41 -3.08
CA TRP A 28 22.73 -9.63 -3.19
C TRP A 28 21.23 -9.32 -3.34
N TYR A 29 20.72 -8.38 -2.56
CA TYR A 29 19.33 -7.91 -2.69
C TYR A 29 19.09 -7.19 -4.02
N GLY A 30 20.04 -6.38 -4.50
CA GLY A 30 19.98 -5.75 -5.82
C GLY A 30 19.79 -6.78 -6.95
N HIS A 31 20.61 -7.84 -6.98
CA HIS A 31 20.45 -8.93 -7.95
C HIS A 31 19.12 -9.67 -7.81
N LYS A 32 18.62 -9.81 -6.57
CA LYS A 32 17.33 -10.46 -6.31
C LYS A 32 16.14 -9.61 -6.77
N LEU A 33 16.26 -8.27 -6.78
CA LEU A 33 15.23 -7.39 -7.38
C LEU A 33 15.09 -7.64 -8.88
N GLU A 34 16.19 -7.84 -9.59
CA GLU A 34 16.18 -8.05 -11.04
C GLU A 34 15.60 -9.42 -11.42
N SER A 35 15.99 -10.46 -10.68
CA SER A 35 15.73 -11.87 -11.02
C SER A 35 14.53 -12.51 -10.30
N GLY A 36 14.06 -11.94 -9.18
CA GLY A 36 13.06 -12.57 -8.31
C GLY A 36 11.65 -12.62 -8.90
N GLN A 37 10.79 -13.45 -8.30
CA GLN A 37 9.35 -13.43 -8.55
C GLN A 37 8.69 -12.16 -7.96
N PRO A 38 7.50 -11.74 -8.41
CA PRO A 38 6.89 -10.49 -7.96
C PRO A 38 6.77 -10.35 -6.43
N ARG A 39 6.32 -11.42 -5.75
CA ARG A 39 6.24 -11.47 -4.28
C ARG A 39 7.60 -11.37 -3.61
N GLU A 40 8.63 -11.99 -4.20
CA GLU A 40 9.99 -11.93 -3.68
C GLU A 40 10.59 -10.55 -3.86
N ARG A 41 10.35 -9.89 -5.00
CA ARG A 41 10.81 -8.52 -5.24
C ARG A 41 10.26 -7.57 -4.20
N LEU A 42 8.98 -7.65 -3.91
CA LEU A 42 8.36 -6.82 -2.88
C LEU A 42 8.99 -7.07 -1.50
N ALA A 43 9.18 -8.34 -1.11
CA ALA A 43 9.84 -8.67 0.15
C ALA A 43 11.30 -8.15 0.20
N VAL A 44 11.99 -8.13 -0.94
CA VAL A 44 13.34 -7.57 -1.05
C VAL A 44 13.33 -6.04 -0.96
N ILE A 45 12.37 -5.36 -1.61
CA ILE A 45 12.19 -3.90 -1.49
C ILE A 45 11.98 -3.52 -0.02
N LEU A 46 11.08 -4.21 0.68
CA LEU A 46 10.82 -3.97 2.10
C LEU A 46 12.09 -4.18 2.95
N LYS A 47 12.87 -5.23 2.67
CA LYS A 47 14.14 -5.49 3.37
C LYS A 47 15.19 -4.43 3.09
N LEU A 48 15.29 -3.94 1.85
CA LEU A 48 16.20 -2.87 1.48
C LEU A 48 15.81 -1.56 2.16
N LEU A 49 14.55 -1.17 2.13
CA LEU A 49 14.09 0.05 2.82
C LEU A 49 14.32 -0.02 4.33
N ALA A 50 14.16 -1.20 4.94
CA ALA A 50 14.48 -1.40 6.37
C ALA A 50 15.99 -1.28 6.70
N MET A 51 16.89 -1.29 5.70
CA MET A 51 18.33 -1.05 5.91
C MET A 51 18.70 0.44 5.97
N GLY A 52 17.73 1.35 5.78
CA GLY A 52 17.94 2.79 5.80
C GLY A 52 18.39 3.35 4.45
N GLU A 53 19.20 4.42 4.48
CA GLU A 53 19.52 5.25 3.31
C GLU A 53 20.18 4.46 2.17
N ASP A 54 21.16 3.60 2.48
CA ASP A 54 21.86 2.80 1.46
C ASP A 54 20.90 1.85 0.70
N GLY A 55 19.92 1.30 1.42
CA GLY A 55 18.91 0.44 0.81
C GLY A 55 17.86 1.24 0.03
N LYS A 56 17.51 2.44 0.51
CA LYS A 56 16.64 3.38 -0.20
C LYS A 56 17.26 3.78 -1.54
N GLU A 57 18.56 4.04 -1.60
CA GLU A 57 19.26 4.37 -2.84
C GLU A 57 19.13 3.26 -3.89
N VAL A 58 19.31 2.00 -3.49
CA VAL A 58 19.16 0.84 -4.39
C VAL A 58 17.73 0.70 -4.91
N VAL A 59 16.74 0.87 -4.04
CA VAL A 59 15.32 0.82 -4.44
C VAL A 59 15.00 1.97 -5.39
N ASN A 60 15.45 3.18 -5.07
CA ASN A 60 15.27 4.36 -5.92
C ASN A 60 15.91 4.17 -7.29
N LYS A 61 17.16 3.69 -7.36
CA LYS A 61 17.84 3.39 -8.62
C LYS A 61 17.06 2.37 -9.47
N TYR A 62 16.43 1.39 -8.82
CA TYR A 62 15.66 0.35 -9.50
C TYR A 62 14.29 0.85 -9.99
N MET A 63 13.62 1.69 -9.19
CA MET A 63 12.23 2.09 -9.40
C MET A 63 12.02 3.45 -10.05
N ILE A 64 12.88 4.45 -9.80
CA ILE A 64 12.67 5.82 -10.29
C ILE A 64 12.64 5.83 -11.82
N GLY A 65 11.66 6.56 -12.37
CA GLY A 65 11.45 6.68 -13.80
C GLY A 65 10.74 5.48 -14.45
N ARG A 66 10.49 4.40 -13.70
CA ARG A 66 9.64 3.29 -14.17
C ARG A 66 8.19 3.75 -14.29
N THR A 67 7.48 3.19 -15.26
CA THR A 67 6.07 3.48 -15.48
C THR A 67 5.21 2.73 -14.48
N GLU A 68 4.02 3.26 -14.22
CA GLU A 68 3.00 2.62 -13.39
C GLU A 68 2.73 1.15 -13.80
N ASN A 69 2.55 0.89 -15.09
CA ASN A 69 2.30 -0.46 -15.61
C ASN A 69 3.45 -1.42 -15.32
N TRP A 70 4.70 -0.92 -15.39
CA TRP A 70 5.86 -1.73 -15.05
C TRP A 70 5.84 -2.12 -13.56
N VAL A 71 5.45 -1.20 -12.68
CA VAL A 71 5.35 -1.48 -11.24
C VAL A 71 4.24 -2.51 -10.98
N LYS A 72 3.08 -2.35 -11.63
CA LYS A 72 1.97 -3.33 -11.58
C LYS A 72 2.44 -4.73 -11.97
N GLU A 73 3.05 -4.84 -13.15
CA GLU A 73 3.52 -6.09 -13.71
C GLU A 73 4.61 -6.74 -12.84
N LYS A 74 5.64 -5.97 -12.44
CA LYS A 74 6.80 -6.53 -11.74
C LYS A 74 6.56 -6.82 -10.27
N LEU A 75 5.71 -6.06 -9.60
CA LEU A 75 5.36 -6.32 -8.20
C LEU A 75 4.16 -7.27 -8.07
N GLY A 76 3.51 -7.62 -9.18
CA GLY A 76 2.39 -8.55 -9.19
C GLY A 76 1.17 -7.94 -8.51
N TRP A 77 1.00 -6.63 -8.67
CA TRP A 77 -0.20 -5.93 -8.20
C TRP A 77 -1.35 -6.27 -9.13
N GLN A 78 -2.37 -6.92 -8.58
CA GLN A 78 -3.68 -7.05 -9.22
C GLN A 78 -4.47 -5.75 -9.02
N GLU A 79 -5.30 -5.39 -10.00
CA GLU A 79 -6.03 -4.10 -10.07
C GLU A 79 -7.02 -3.87 -8.92
N ASP A 80 -7.24 -4.89 -8.11
CA ASP A 80 -8.13 -4.93 -6.96
C ASP A 80 -7.71 -3.92 -5.86
N GLY A 81 -6.44 -3.49 -5.86
CA GLY A 81 -5.93 -2.43 -4.98
C GLY A 81 -6.19 -1.05 -5.55
N LEU A 82 -7.22 -0.35 -5.04
CA LEU A 82 -7.55 1.01 -5.45
C LEU A 82 -6.40 1.98 -5.13
N PRO A 83 -5.93 2.80 -6.10
CA PRO A 83 -4.97 3.86 -5.81
C PRO A 83 -5.58 4.87 -4.83
N VAL A 84 -4.84 5.22 -3.77
CA VAL A 84 -5.23 6.30 -2.86
C VAL A 84 -4.58 7.58 -3.34
N VAL A 85 -5.33 8.43 -4.03
CA VAL A 85 -4.86 9.76 -4.43
C VAL A 85 -4.84 10.65 -3.18
N THR A 86 -3.75 10.57 -2.40
CA THR A 86 -3.63 11.27 -1.11
C THR A 86 -3.34 12.77 -1.24
N SER A 87 -2.76 13.21 -2.36
CA SER A 87 -2.19 14.56 -2.47
C SER A 87 -3.19 15.71 -2.35
N ASN A 88 -4.46 15.50 -2.70
CA ASN A 88 -5.48 16.56 -2.61
C ASN A 88 -6.26 16.52 -1.29
N ILE A 89 -6.53 15.34 -0.74
CA ILE A 89 -7.35 15.20 0.47
C ILE A 89 -6.56 15.69 1.69
N ASP A 90 -5.25 15.48 1.72
CA ASP A 90 -4.40 15.84 2.86
C ASP A 90 -4.19 17.36 3.00
N ARG A 91 -4.21 18.09 1.88
CA ARG A 91 -4.22 19.57 1.86
C ARG A 91 -5.61 20.11 2.24
N LEU A 92 -6.68 19.45 1.79
CA LEU A 92 -8.06 19.77 2.16
C LEU A 92 -8.30 19.60 3.67
N LEU A 93 -7.89 18.46 4.22
CA LEU A 93 -7.99 18.12 5.64
C LEU A 93 -7.16 19.08 6.51
N ARG A 94 -5.96 19.46 6.06
CA ARG A 94 -5.14 20.49 6.75
C ARG A 94 -5.82 21.85 6.77
N ASN A 95 -6.43 22.28 5.66
CA ASN A 95 -7.20 23.51 5.63
C ASN A 95 -8.43 23.42 6.55
N MET A 96 -9.05 22.26 6.70
CA MET A 96 -10.18 22.05 7.62
C MET A 96 -9.78 21.94 9.11
N ARG A 97 -8.53 21.57 9.43
CA ARG A 97 -8.04 21.46 10.83
C ARG A 97 -7.47 22.76 11.41
N GLY A 98 -7.20 23.77 10.59
CA GLY A 98 -6.40 24.95 10.96
C GLY A 98 -7.09 26.10 11.69
N GLY A 99 -8.42 26.08 11.84
CA GLY A 99 -9.17 27.16 12.51
C GLY A 99 -10.56 27.35 11.89
N PRO A 100 -11.45 28.14 12.53
CA PRO A 100 -12.74 28.48 11.94
C PRO A 100 -12.48 29.23 10.64
N VAL A 101 -12.64 28.54 9.52
CA VAL A 101 -12.77 29.19 8.22
C VAL A 101 -14.10 29.91 8.31
N ASP A 102 -14.07 31.25 8.26
CA ASP A 102 -15.28 32.05 8.08
C ASP A 102 -15.92 31.58 6.77
N LEU A 103 -16.96 30.75 6.90
CA LEU A 103 -17.66 30.01 5.84
C LEU A 103 -18.47 30.91 4.90
N GLU A 104 -18.24 32.21 4.90
CA GLU A 104 -19.01 33.16 4.09
C GLU A 104 -18.61 33.11 2.61
N ASP A 105 -17.40 32.64 2.30
CA ASP A 105 -16.99 32.38 0.92
C ASP A 105 -17.23 30.90 0.58
N GLU A 106 -18.42 30.63 0.05
CA GLU A 106 -18.83 29.33 -0.47
C GLU A 106 -17.91 28.97 -1.65
N ILE A 107 -16.86 28.19 -1.40
CA ILE A 107 -16.00 27.63 -2.46
C ILE A 107 -16.91 26.81 -3.37
N THR A 108 -17.10 27.29 -4.58
CA THR A 108 -18.02 26.66 -5.52
C THR A 108 -17.45 25.31 -5.97
N ALA A 109 -18.34 24.37 -6.33
CA ALA A 109 -17.92 23.07 -6.86
C ALA A 109 -17.01 23.20 -8.09
N ASP A 110 -17.20 24.26 -8.89
CA ASP A 110 -16.39 24.58 -10.06
C ASP A 110 -14.97 25.05 -9.68
N GLU A 111 -14.81 25.85 -8.61
CA GLU A 111 -13.49 26.21 -8.08
C GLU A 111 -12.75 25.01 -7.51
N MET A 112 -13.45 24.11 -6.80
CA MET A 112 -12.87 22.83 -6.38
C MET A 112 -12.41 21.97 -7.57
N LEU A 113 -13.19 21.93 -8.64
CA LEU A 113 -12.85 21.21 -9.88
C LEU A 113 -11.68 21.85 -10.64
N ALA A 114 -11.57 23.17 -10.64
CA ALA A 114 -10.45 23.89 -11.24
C ALA A 114 -9.15 23.65 -10.46
N ILE A 115 -9.19 23.76 -9.13
CA ILE A 115 -8.04 23.49 -8.26
C ILE A 115 -7.57 22.03 -8.40
N THR A 116 -8.50 21.08 -8.53
CA THR A 116 -8.13 19.67 -8.72
C THR A 116 -7.58 19.35 -10.12
N ARG A 117 -7.87 20.16 -11.15
CA ARG A 117 -7.30 20.00 -12.51
C ARG A 117 -5.88 20.55 -12.64
N GLU A 118 -5.52 21.59 -11.90
CA GLU A 118 -4.21 22.23 -12.03
C GLU A 118 -3.12 21.60 -11.15
N LEU A 119 -3.51 20.84 -10.12
CA LEU A 119 -2.53 20.20 -9.26
C LEU A 119 -1.87 19.01 -9.99
N PRO A 120 -0.52 18.90 -9.95
CA PRO A 120 0.17 17.73 -10.46
C PRO A 120 -0.40 16.51 -9.74
N GLN A 121 -1.06 15.62 -10.48
CA GLN A 121 -1.63 14.40 -9.94
C GLN A 121 -0.50 13.51 -9.42
N LYS A 122 -0.14 13.74 -8.15
CA LYS A 122 0.69 12.82 -7.39
C LYS A 122 -0.23 11.70 -6.95
N VAL A 123 -0.08 10.57 -7.61
CA VAL A 123 -0.83 9.36 -7.30
C VAL A 123 0.06 8.55 -6.36
N THR A 124 -0.42 8.28 -5.16
CA THR A 124 0.32 7.47 -4.19
C THR A 124 -0.31 6.09 -4.15
N TRP A 125 0.51 5.06 -4.28
CA TRP A 125 0.05 3.68 -4.21
C TRP A 125 0.57 3.06 -2.94
N HIS A 126 -0.32 2.33 -2.29
CA HIS A 126 -0.09 1.79 -0.97
C HIS A 126 -0.24 0.28 -1.02
N TYR A 127 0.75 -0.43 -0.50
CA TYR A 127 0.65 -1.86 -0.23
C TYR A 127 1.26 -2.16 1.13
N LYS A 128 0.40 -2.43 2.11
CA LYS A 128 0.80 -2.51 3.51
C LYS A 128 1.60 -1.25 3.89
N LYS A 129 2.81 -1.41 4.43
CA LYS A 129 3.71 -0.31 4.81
C LYS A 129 4.50 0.29 3.65
N PHE A 130 4.30 -0.14 2.40
CA PHE A 130 5.08 0.33 1.24
C PHE A 130 4.30 1.33 0.38
N GLY A 131 4.87 2.50 0.17
CA GLY A 131 4.30 3.60 -0.61
C GLY A 131 5.12 3.89 -1.87
N VAL A 132 4.44 4.05 -3.01
CA VAL A 132 5.04 4.49 -4.27
C VAL A 132 4.35 5.77 -4.71
N LEU A 133 5.12 6.85 -4.84
CA LEU A 133 4.62 8.10 -5.41
C LEU A 133 4.89 8.12 -6.91
N PHE A 134 3.83 8.38 -7.66
CA PHE A 134 3.86 8.62 -9.09
C PHE A 134 3.62 10.08 -9.40
N GLU A 135 4.33 10.63 -10.38
CA GLU A 135 4.03 11.91 -10.99
C GLU A 135 4.11 11.73 -12.51
N LYS A 136 3.06 12.17 -13.22
CA LYS A 136 2.96 12.01 -14.69
C LYS A 136 3.15 10.54 -15.14
N GLY A 137 2.63 9.60 -14.36
CA GLY A 137 2.69 8.15 -14.63
C GLY A 137 4.07 7.50 -14.41
N LYS A 138 5.03 8.21 -13.83
CA LYS A 138 6.37 7.68 -13.50
C LYS A 138 6.60 7.70 -11.99
N VAL A 139 7.30 6.67 -11.50
CA VAL A 139 7.72 6.63 -10.10
C VAL A 139 8.72 7.74 -9.82
N ILE A 140 8.43 8.55 -8.80
CA ILE A 140 9.36 9.56 -8.26
C ILE A 140 10.00 9.08 -6.96
N GLU A 141 9.23 8.43 -6.09
CA GLU A 141 9.73 7.99 -4.79
C GLU A 141 9.08 6.67 -4.39
N ALA A 142 9.88 5.81 -3.75
CA ALA A 142 9.41 4.62 -3.06
C ALA A 142 9.88 4.69 -1.60
N ARG A 143 8.97 4.56 -0.64
CA ARG A 143 9.28 4.69 0.78
C ARG A 143 8.47 3.73 1.66
N LEU A 144 8.98 3.47 2.85
CA LEU A 144 8.18 2.89 3.93
C LEU A 144 7.33 3.99 4.54
N MET A 145 6.05 3.72 4.72
CA MET A 145 5.17 4.53 5.54
C MET A 145 5.44 4.24 7.01
N ASP A 146 5.33 5.28 7.82
CA ASP A 146 5.20 5.14 9.25
C ASP A 146 3.80 4.64 9.63
N GLU A 147 3.62 4.36 10.91
CA GLU A 147 2.35 3.82 11.44
C GLU A 147 1.25 4.88 11.38
N GLU A 148 1.59 6.15 11.57
CA GLU A 148 0.67 7.28 11.47
C GLU A 148 0.12 7.47 10.05
N GLU A 149 0.97 7.39 9.01
CA GLU A 149 0.52 7.44 7.60
C GLU A 149 -0.37 6.24 7.26
N LEU A 150 -0.13 5.08 7.87
CA LEU A 150 -0.96 3.89 7.69
C LEU A 150 -2.36 4.09 8.30
N GLU A 151 -2.44 4.62 9.51
CA GLU A 151 -3.72 4.93 10.17
C GLU A 151 -4.52 5.99 9.40
N LEU A 152 -3.83 7.01 8.86
CA LEU A 152 -4.46 8.01 8.00
C LEU A 152 -5.04 7.38 6.73
N LEU A 153 -4.38 6.39 6.13
CA LEU A 153 -4.88 5.71 4.93
C LEU A 153 -6.12 4.87 5.20
N GLU A 154 -6.15 4.16 6.32
CA GLU A 154 -7.33 3.40 6.74
C GLU A 154 -8.53 4.35 6.92
N LEU A 155 -8.31 5.49 7.57
CA LEU A 155 -9.35 6.53 7.71
C LEU A 155 -9.82 7.09 6.37
N HIS A 156 -8.90 7.30 5.42
CA HIS A 156 -9.26 7.79 4.08
C HIS A 156 -10.09 6.78 3.28
N GLN A 157 -9.81 5.49 3.44
CA GLN A 157 -10.58 4.43 2.79
C GLN A 157 -12.02 4.41 3.32
N ASP A 158 -12.21 4.54 4.63
CA ASP A 158 -13.53 4.62 5.25
C ASP A 158 -14.33 5.83 4.75
N VAL A 159 -13.71 7.01 4.68
CA VAL A 159 -14.37 8.22 4.16
C VAL A 159 -14.77 8.04 2.69
N ARG A 160 -13.88 7.47 1.87
CA ARG A 160 -14.18 7.19 0.47
C ARG A 160 -15.35 6.22 0.32
N ASP A 161 -15.40 5.17 1.14
CA ASP A 161 -16.48 4.18 1.10
C ASP A 161 -17.82 4.80 1.54
N ILE A 162 -17.81 5.72 2.50
CA ILE A 162 -18.99 6.51 2.89
C ILE A 162 -19.44 7.42 1.73
N VAL A 163 -18.52 8.16 1.10
CA VAL A 163 -18.84 9.04 -0.03
C VAL A 163 -19.42 8.23 -1.20
N ASN A 164 -18.79 7.12 -1.56
CA ASN A 164 -19.29 6.22 -2.60
C ASN A 164 -20.68 5.66 -2.26
N ALA A 165 -20.95 5.34 -0.99
CA ALA A 165 -22.27 4.89 -0.54
C ALA A 165 -23.33 6.00 -0.66
N LEU A 166 -22.96 7.26 -0.38
CA LEU A 166 -23.85 8.42 -0.50
C LEU A 166 -24.12 8.82 -1.96
N GLU A 167 -23.10 8.74 -2.82
CA GLU A 167 -23.19 9.03 -4.26
C GLU A 167 -23.89 7.92 -5.03
N SER A 168 -23.90 6.68 -4.50
CA SER A 168 -24.69 5.61 -5.08
C SER A 168 -26.17 6.06 -5.06
N PRO A 169 -26.77 6.35 -6.23
CA PRO A 169 -28.08 7.00 -6.30
C PRO A 169 -29.03 6.09 -5.57
N LYS A 170 -29.62 6.58 -4.45
CA LYS A 170 -30.54 5.85 -3.56
C LYS A 170 -31.23 4.78 -4.36
N ARG A 171 -30.69 3.55 -4.36
CA ARG A 171 -31.42 2.43 -4.93
C ARG A 171 -32.63 2.40 -4.06
N VAL A 172 -33.77 2.79 -4.62
CA VAL A 172 -35.07 2.70 -3.96
C VAL A 172 -35.05 1.32 -3.35
N ILE A 173 -34.95 1.25 -2.02
CA ILE A 173 -35.09 0.02 -1.29
C ILE A 173 -36.56 -0.32 -1.52
N THR A 174 -36.87 -0.95 -2.65
CA THR A 174 -38.18 -1.54 -2.87
C THR A 174 -38.31 -2.50 -1.72
N PRO A 175 -39.26 -2.27 -0.80
CA PRO A 175 -39.41 -3.14 0.36
C PRO A 175 -39.51 -4.57 -0.16
N PRO A 176 -38.84 -5.54 0.49
CA PRO A 176 -38.82 -6.92 0.04
C PRO A 176 -40.26 -7.33 -0.22
N ARG A 177 -40.58 -7.59 -1.49
CA ARG A 177 -41.91 -7.98 -1.93
C ARG A 177 -42.22 -9.27 -1.19
N MET A 178 -43.03 -9.17 -0.12
CA MET A 178 -43.36 -10.27 0.76
C MET A 178 -43.80 -11.45 -0.11
N ARG A 179 -42.89 -12.43 -0.29
CA ARG A 179 -43.22 -13.69 -0.93
C ARG A 179 -44.21 -14.33 0.01
N LYS A 180 -45.47 -14.37 -0.40
CA LYS A 180 -46.52 -15.14 0.27
C LYS A 180 -45.94 -16.50 0.61
N ALA A 181 -45.91 -16.82 1.90
CA ALA A 181 -45.39 -18.07 2.44
C ALA A 181 -46.04 -19.24 1.69
N LYS A 182 -45.27 -19.89 0.81
CA LYS A 182 -45.68 -21.13 0.19
C LYS A 182 -45.49 -22.19 1.27
N LYS A 183 -46.61 -22.58 1.88
CA LYS A 183 -46.76 -23.64 2.88
C LYS A 183 -46.01 -24.89 2.39
N GLN A 184 -44.81 -25.13 2.94
CA GLN A 184 -44.04 -26.35 2.73
C GLN A 184 -44.80 -27.46 3.47
N LYS A 185 -45.62 -28.19 2.72
CA LYS A 185 -46.19 -29.48 3.13
C LYS A 185 -45.34 -30.57 2.48
N ASN A 186 -45.17 -31.66 3.22
CA ASN A 186 -44.68 -32.97 2.80
C ASN A 186 -43.16 -33.10 2.73
N LEU A 187 -42.52 -34.19 3.14
CA LEU A 187 -42.86 -35.40 3.91
C LEU A 187 -41.46 -36.01 4.13
N ASP A 188 -41.04 -36.28 5.35
CA ASP A 188 -40.82 -37.65 5.83
C ASP A 188 -40.68 -38.72 4.75
N SER A 189 -39.46 -39.27 4.63
CA SER A 189 -39.12 -40.71 4.67
C SER A 189 -37.92 -41.01 3.77
N GLY A 190 -36.87 -41.59 4.36
CA GLY A 190 -35.71 -42.05 3.60
C GLY A 190 -34.44 -42.29 4.42
N LEU A 191 -34.55 -42.99 5.55
CA LEU A 191 -33.43 -43.72 6.15
C LEU A 191 -32.91 -44.73 5.12
N LEU A 192 -31.63 -44.68 4.77
CA LEU A 192 -30.81 -45.88 4.55
C LEU A 192 -29.36 -45.60 4.99
N PRO A 193 -28.74 -46.51 5.76
CA PRO A 193 -27.30 -46.52 5.96
C PRO A 193 -26.64 -47.15 4.74
N ASN A 194 -25.48 -46.63 4.31
CA ASN A 194 -24.63 -47.38 3.37
C ASN A 194 -23.29 -47.69 4.03
N ASP A 195 -23.13 -48.99 4.25
CA ASP A 195 -21.97 -49.72 4.71
C ASP A 195 -20.84 -49.72 3.67
N ASN A 196 -19.61 -49.78 4.19
CA ASN A 196 -18.45 -50.53 3.68
C ASN A 196 -17.95 -50.29 2.23
N ASN A 197 -16.71 -49.79 2.10
CA ASN A 197 -15.60 -50.64 1.60
C ASN A 197 -14.22 -49.93 1.50
N LYS A 198 -13.22 -50.71 1.96
CA LYS A 198 -11.78 -50.76 1.60
C LYS A 198 -10.82 -49.69 2.12
#